data_AF-A0A2J8AE46-F1
#
_entry.id   AF-A0A2J8AE46-F1
#
_cell.length_a   1.000
_cell.length_b   1.000
_cell.length_c   1.000
_cell.angle_alpha   90.00
_cell.angle_beta   90.00
_cell.angle_gamma   90.00
#
_symmetry.space_group_name_H-M   'P 1'
#
loop_
_entity.id
_entity.type
_entity.pdbx_description
1 polymer ?
#
loop_
_entity_poly.entity_id
_entity_poly.type
_entity_poly.pdbx_seq_one_letter_code
_entity_poly.pdbx_strand_id
1 'polypeptide(L)'
;IMETLLKVLARTQSGAGVHEEAMLAAGTFTVAAGEHFQKYLQQFMPFVRAGLQDHMQWQVCLSTVGVLGDVSRAVGQAVFPYCDELVSIILTNLGSPSVHRNIKPELLTVLGDCALAIESNFSKYLDAVLTILRQAMVMSVQMVSSN
;
A
#
# COMPACT_ATOMS: atom_id res chain seq x y z
N ILE A 1 -9.40 -10.63 -17.82
CA ILE A 1 -9.99 -10.00 -16.61
C ILE A 1 -9.13 -8.82 -16.16
N MET A 2 -7.88 -9.02 -15.77
CA MET A 2 -7.01 -7.92 -15.30
C MET A 2 -6.87 -6.76 -16.31
N GLU A 3 -6.69 -7.05 -17.60
CA GLU A 3 -6.63 -6.00 -18.63
C GLU A 3 -7.90 -5.14 -18.71
N THR A 4 -9.07 -5.73 -18.42
CA THR A 4 -10.33 -4.99 -18.33
C THR A 4 -10.34 -4.10 -17.09
N LEU A 5 -9.86 -4.60 -15.94
CA LEU A 5 -9.75 -3.81 -14.72
C LEU A 5 -8.80 -2.62 -14.90
N LEU A 6 -7.65 -2.82 -15.55
CA LEU A 6 -6.71 -1.73 -15.89
C LEU A 6 -7.38 -0.65 -16.74
N LYS A 7 -8.21 -1.04 -17.71
CA LYS A 7 -8.98 -0.09 -18.53
C LYS A 7 -10.04 0.66 -17.71
N VAL A 8 -10.68 0.02 -16.74
CA VAL A 8 -11.62 0.68 -15.83
C VAL A 8 -10.89 1.72 -14.99
N LEU A 9 -9.79 1.34 -14.34
CA LEU A 9 -8.98 2.21 -13.49
C LEU A 9 -8.43 3.43 -14.24
N ALA A 10 -8.03 3.25 -15.50
CA ALA A 10 -7.55 4.35 -16.34
C ALA A 10 -8.66 5.36 -16.72
N ARG A 11 -9.93 4.94 -16.73
CA ARG A 11 -11.07 5.77 -17.16
C ARG A 11 -11.78 6.44 -16.00
N THR A 12 -11.70 5.90 -14.79
CA THR A 12 -12.34 6.46 -13.59
C THR A 12 -11.43 7.48 -12.91
N GLN A 13 -11.39 8.69 -13.46
CA GLN A 13 -10.74 9.84 -12.83
C GLN A 13 -11.63 10.57 -11.79
N SER A 14 -12.95 10.29 -11.76
CA SER A 14 -13.92 11.09 -10.98
C SER A 14 -14.93 10.28 -10.15
N GLY A 15 -14.85 8.94 -10.19
CA GLY A 15 -15.79 8.05 -9.48
C GLY A 15 -15.07 7.21 -8.42
N ALA A 16 -14.94 7.74 -7.21
CA ALA A 16 -14.20 7.10 -6.11
C ALA A 16 -14.68 5.67 -5.82
N GLY A 17 -16.00 5.42 -5.76
CA GLY A 17 -16.54 4.09 -5.50
C GLY A 17 -16.25 3.07 -6.61
N VAL A 18 -16.27 3.49 -7.89
CA VAL A 18 -15.92 2.58 -9.00
C VAL A 18 -14.43 2.27 -8.99
N HIS A 19 -13.60 3.24 -8.62
CA HIS A 19 -12.17 3.03 -8.47
C HIS A 19 -11.85 2.07 -7.33
N GLU A 20 -12.53 2.20 -6.19
CA GLU A 20 -12.43 1.28 -5.04
C GLU A 20 -12.80 -0.16 -5.44
N GLU A 21 -13.97 -0.37 -6.04
CA GLU A 21 -14.41 -1.71 -6.47
C GLU A 21 -13.44 -2.33 -7.49
N ALA A 22 -12.92 -1.53 -8.42
CA ALA A 22 -11.91 -1.99 -9.36
C ALA A 22 -10.58 -2.35 -8.67
N MET A 23 -10.20 -1.66 -7.59
CA MET A 23 -9.06 -2.02 -6.75
C MET A 23 -9.28 -3.32 -6.00
N LEU A 24 -10.42 -3.48 -5.34
CA LEU A 24 -10.75 -4.72 -4.62
C LEU A 24 -10.80 -5.93 -5.56
N ALA A 25 -11.37 -5.76 -6.76
CA ALA A 25 -11.36 -6.79 -7.79
C ALA A 25 -9.94 -7.13 -8.25
N ALA A 26 -9.05 -6.12 -8.38
CA ALA A 26 -7.65 -6.34 -8.72
C ALA A 26 -6.89 -7.07 -7.60
N GLY A 27 -7.14 -6.76 -6.33
CA GLY A 27 -6.59 -7.49 -5.18
C GLY A 27 -7.02 -8.96 -5.19
N THR A 28 -8.32 -9.22 -5.36
CA THR A 28 -8.85 -10.59 -5.47
C THR A 28 -8.22 -11.36 -6.65
N PHE A 29 -8.07 -10.70 -7.81
CA PHE A 29 -7.41 -11.30 -8.97
C PHE A 29 -5.92 -11.57 -8.69
N THR A 30 -5.24 -10.69 -7.97
CA THR A 30 -3.83 -10.85 -7.58
C THR A 30 -3.64 -12.10 -6.73
N VAL A 31 -4.49 -12.29 -5.71
CA VAL A 31 -4.47 -13.48 -4.86
C VAL A 31 -4.71 -14.75 -5.68
N ALA A 32 -5.67 -14.73 -6.61
CA ALA A 32 -5.96 -15.87 -7.47
C ALA A 32 -4.86 -16.17 -8.50
N ALA A 33 -4.16 -15.13 -9.00
CA ALA A 33 -3.12 -15.26 -10.00
C ALA A 33 -1.75 -15.64 -9.40
N GLY A 34 -1.50 -15.30 -8.13
CA GLY A 34 -0.22 -15.52 -7.45
C GLY A 34 0.94 -14.87 -8.22
N GLU A 35 2.04 -15.62 -8.36
CA GLU A 35 3.25 -15.15 -9.07
C GLU A 35 2.98 -14.76 -10.52
N HIS A 36 1.96 -15.32 -11.18
CA HIS A 36 1.60 -14.95 -12.56
C HIS A 36 1.10 -13.51 -12.69
N PHE A 37 0.81 -12.83 -11.58
CA PHE A 37 0.47 -11.42 -11.57
C PHE A 37 1.66 -10.52 -11.95
N GLN A 38 2.90 -11.01 -11.85
CA GLN A 38 4.12 -10.24 -12.13
C GLN A 38 4.08 -9.50 -13.48
N LYS A 39 3.50 -10.11 -14.52
CA LYS A 39 3.37 -9.50 -15.85
C LYS A 39 2.52 -8.23 -15.90
N TYR A 40 1.71 -7.98 -14.87
CA TYR A 40 0.84 -6.80 -14.77
C TYR A 40 1.46 -5.69 -13.91
N LEU A 41 2.53 -5.95 -13.16
CA LEU A 41 3.10 -5.00 -12.18
C LEU A 41 3.42 -3.64 -12.82
N GLN A 42 4.10 -3.63 -13.97
CA GLN A 42 4.47 -2.39 -14.64
C GLN A 42 3.27 -1.49 -14.97
N GLN A 43 2.15 -2.09 -15.37
CA GLN A 43 0.93 -1.37 -15.71
C GLN A 43 0.10 -1.03 -14.46
N PHE A 44 0.20 -1.85 -13.42
CA PHE A 44 -0.61 -1.73 -12.22
C PHE A 44 -0.05 -0.74 -11.18
N MET A 45 1.27 -0.68 -11.04
CA MET A 45 1.96 0.13 -10.03
C MET A 45 1.67 1.64 -10.08
N PRO A 46 1.44 2.27 -11.25
CA PRO A 46 0.99 3.68 -11.29
C PRO A 46 -0.34 3.90 -10.56
N PHE A 47 -1.27 2.96 -10.60
CA PHE A 47 -2.56 3.06 -9.89
C PHE A 47 -2.39 2.89 -8.39
N VAL A 48 -1.53 1.96 -7.96
CA VAL A 48 -1.17 1.79 -6.54
C VAL A 48 -0.56 3.07 -5.99
N ARG A 49 0.41 3.66 -6.71
CA ARG A 49 1.04 4.93 -6.33
C ARG A 49 0.02 6.06 -6.18
N ALA A 50 -0.85 6.23 -7.17
CA ALA A 50 -1.88 7.27 -7.14
C ALA A 50 -2.85 7.09 -5.97
N GLY A 51 -3.32 5.86 -5.72
CA GLY A 51 -4.22 5.56 -4.59
C GLY A 51 -3.57 5.76 -3.22
N LEU A 52 -2.27 5.49 -3.08
CA LEU A 52 -1.54 5.78 -1.84
C LEU A 52 -1.36 7.28 -1.58
N GLN A 53 -1.33 8.11 -2.63
CA GLN A 53 -1.12 9.57 -2.52
C GLN A 53 -2.43 10.36 -2.40
N ASP A 54 -3.55 9.80 -2.88
CA ASP A 54 -4.86 10.45 -2.79
C ASP A 54 -5.52 10.26 -1.42
N HIS A 55 -5.31 11.23 -0.54
CA HIS A 55 -5.90 11.23 0.81
C HIS A 55 -7.32 11.80 0.85
N MET A 56 -7.84 12.40 -0.24
CA MET A 56 -9.21 12.92 -0.26
C MET A 56 -10.23 11.79 -0.30
N GLN A 57 -9.87 10.68 -0.94
CA GLN A 57 -10.69 9.47 -1.01
C GLN A 57 -10.11 8.38 -0.10
N TRP A 58 -10.26 8.55 1.21
CA TRP A 58 -9.64 7.67 2.21
C TRP A 58 -10.00 6.18 2.04
N GLN A 59 -11.19 5.84 1.51
CA GLN A 59 -11.58 4.46 1.23
C GLN A 59 -10.79 3.85 0.06
N VAL A 60 -10.56 4.63 -1.00
CA VAL A 60 -9.70 4.20 -2.12
C VAL A 60 -8.28 3.99 -1.61
N CYS A 61 -7.75 4.93 -0.82
CA CYS A 61 -6.43 4.79 -0.21
C CYS A 61 -6.34 3.52 0.65
N LEU A 62 -7.32 3.28 1.52
CA LEU A 62 -7.38 2.09 2.37
C LEU A 62 -7.37 0.80 1.55
N SER A 63 -8.24 0.71 0.54
CA SER A 63 -8.31 -0.45 -0.36
C SER A 63 -7.01 -0.64 -1.14
N THR A 64 -6.39 0.44 -1.61
CA THR A 64 -5.09 0.38 -2.29
C THR A 64 -3.97 -0.13 -1.39
N VAL A 65 -3.94 0.26 -0.11
CA VAL A 65 -2.96 -0.27 0.87
C VAL A 65 -3.12 -1.79 1.02
N GLY A 66 -4.36 -2.28 1.19
CA GLY A 66 -4.63 -3.72 1.29
C GLY A 66 -4.21 -4.49 0.03
N VAL A 67 -4.55 -3.95 -1.14
CA VAL A 67 -4.18 -4.53 -2.45
C VAL A 67 -2.66 -4.57 -2.64
N LEU A 68 -1.92 -3.56 -2.18
CA LEU A 68 -0.46 -3.61 -2.21
C LEU A 68 0.09 -4.76 -1.34
N GLY A 69 -0.54 -5.05 -0.20
CA GLY A 69 -0.20 -6.21 0.61
C GLY A 69 -0.43 -7.52 -0.14
N ASP A 70 -1.59 -7.65 -0.80
CA ASP A 70 -1.90 -8.83 -1.64
C ASP A 70 -0.88 -8.98 -2.78
N VAL A 71 -0.50 -7.88 -3.44
CA VAL A 71 0.53 -7.88 -4.48
C VAL A 71 1.87 -8.32 -3.93
N SER A 72 2.31 -7.75 -2.81
CA SER A 72 3.60 -8.07 -2.19
C SER A 72 3.68 -9.56 -1.83
N ARG A 73 2.61 -10.09 -1.23
CA ARG A 73 2.49 -11.51 -0.88
C ARG A 73 2.44 -12.43 -2.11
N ALA A 74 1.77 -12.02 -3.18
CA ALA A 74 1.59 -12.84 -4.38
C ALA A 74 2.84 -12.90 -5.27
N VAL A 75 3.58 -11.79 -5.40
CA VAL A 75 4.70 -11.68 -6.36
C VAL A 75 6.08 -11.77 -5.74
N GLY A 76 6.18 -11.69 -4.41
CA GLY A 76 7.44 -11.78 -3.67
C GLY A 76 8.48 -10.77 -4.15
N GLN A 77 9.71 -11.24 -4.38
CA GLN A 77 10.86 -10.42 -4.79
C GLN A 77 10.62 -9.56 -6.04
N ALA A 78 9.64 -9.90 -6.89
CA ALA A 78 9.32 -9.09 -8.07
C ALA A 78 8.74 -7.70 -7.73
N VAL A 79 8.31 -7.46 -6.48
CA VAL A 79 7.89 -6.13 -6.02
C VAL A 79 9.07 -5.19 -5.75
N PHE A 80 10.29 -5.73 -5.58
CA PHE A 80 11.48 -4.98 -5.18
C PHE A 80 11.79 -3.73 -6.03
N PRO A 81 11.67 -3.73 -7.37
CA PRO A 81 11.91 -2.54 -8.20
C PRO A 81 11.00 -1.35 -7.89
N TYR A 82 9.87 -1.58 -7.22
CA TYR A 82 8.89 -0.56 -6.87
C TYR A 82 8.99 -0.12 -5.40
N CYS A 83 9.68 -0.90 -4.56
CA CYS A 83 9.70 -0.70 -3.11
C CYS A 83 10.30 0.62 -2.67
N ASP A 84 11.32 1.16 -3.36
CA ASP A 84 11.97 2.41 -2.92
C ASP A 84 10.96 3.56 -2.87
N GLU A 85 10.13 3.65 -3.89
CA GLU A 85 9.09 4.66 -3.96
C GLU A 85 7.92 4.34 -3.04
N LEU A 86 7.45 3.08 -3.03
CA LEU A 86 6.32 2.68 -2.19
C LEU A 86 6.61 2.91 -0.71
N VAL A 87 7.79 2.49 -0.23
CA VAL A 87 8.22 2.69 1.17
C VAL A 87 8.32 4.18 1.48
N SER A 88 8.86 5.00 0.58
CA SER A 88 8.92 6.46 0.76
C SER A 88 7.52 7.08 0.93
N ILE A 89 6.55 6.69 0.10
CA ILE A 89 5.15 7.15 0.21
C ILE A 89 4.53 6.67 1.53
N ILE A 90 4.72 5.40 1.88
CA ILE A 90 4.17 4.84 3.12
C ILE A 90 4.71 5.57 4.35
N LEU A 91 6.03 5.81 4.43
CA LEU A 91 6.65 6.54 5.55
C LEU A 91 6.13 7.98 5.63
N THR A 92 5.98 8.64 4.48
CA THR A 92 5.37 9.99 4.40
C THR A 92 3.95 10.00 4.96
N ASN A 93 3.14 9.00 4.59
CA ASN A 93 1.76 8.90 5.03
C ASN A 93 1.63 8.59 6.54
N LEU A 94 2.53 7.77 7.09
CA LEU A 94 2.58 7.48 8.52
C LEU A 94 2.87 8.75 9.35
N GLY A 95 3.81 9.58 8.89
CA GLY A 95 4.16 10.84 9.52
C GLY A 95 3.12 11.96 9.36
N SER A 96 2.20 11.84 8.40
CA SER A 96 1.20 12.87 8.11
C SER A 96 0.05 12.86 9.15
N PRO A 97 -0.29 14.01 9.76
CA PRO A 97 -1.48 14.12 10.62
C PRO A 97 -2.79 14.11 9.82
N SER A 98 -2.74 14.38 8.51
CA SER A 98 -3.91 14.47 7.64
C SER A 98 -4.39 13.10 7.13
N VAL A 99 -3.58 12.05 7.28
CA VAL A 99 -3.95 10.69 6.88
C VAL A 99 -4.93 10.11 7.90
N HIS A 100 -6.03 9.54 7.39
CA HIS A 100 -7.08 9.00 8.22
C HIS A 100 -6.54 7.92 9.18
N ARG A 101 -6.99 7.94 10.44
CA ARG A 101 -6.48 7.07 11.52
C ARG A 101 -6.56 5.57 11.23
N ASN A 102 -7.49 5.13 10.38
CA ASN A 102 -7.64 3.72 9.99
C ASN A 102 -6.64 3.28 8.93
N ILE A 103 -6.03 4.21 8.19
CA ILE A 103 -5.04 3.89 7.14
C ILE A 103 -3.68 3.60 7.78
N LYS A 104 -3.34 4.28 8.88
CA LYS A 104 -2.02 4.13 9.52
C LYS A 104 -1.70 2.70 9.98
N PRO A 105 -2.61 1.95 10.63
CA PRO A 105 -2.39 0.53 10.93
C PRO A 105 -2.13 -0.30 9.67
N GLU A 106 -2.92 -0.11 8.61
CA GLU A 106 -2.76 -0.84 7.35
C GLU A 106 -1.42 -0.52 6.65
N LEU A 107 -0.94 0.72 6.74
CA LEU A 107 0.37 1.10 6.24
C LEU A 107 1.51 0.37 6.97
N LEU A 108 1.35 0.10 8.27
CA LEU A 108 2.31 -0.73 9.02
C LEU A 108 2.23 -2.21 8.60
N THR A 109 1.02 -2.72 8.38
CA THR A 109 0.79 -4.08 7.87
C THR A 109 1.49 -4.27 6.51
N VAL A 110 1.27 -3.35 5.57
CA VAL A 110 1.86 -3.48 4.23
C VAL A 110 3.38 -3.28 4.22
N LEU A 111 3.95 -2.51 5.15
CA LEU A 111 5.41 -2.47 5.34
C LEU A 111 5.95 -3.84 5.76
N GLY A 112 5.22 -4.55 6.63
CA GLY A 112 5.53 -5.94 7.00
C GLY A 112 5.44 -6.88 5.82
N ASP A 113 4.37 -6.80 5.02
CA ASP A 113 4.21 -7.59 3.79
C ASP A 113 5.35 -7.31 2.79
N CYS A 114 5.74 -6.05 2.60
CA CYS A 114 6.90 -5.68 1.78
C CYS A 114 8.19 -6.30 2.34
N ALA A 115 8.41 -6.23 3.66
CA ALA A 115 9.59 -6.78 4.31
C ALA A 115 9.68 -8.31 4.13
N LEU A 116 8.56 -9.02 4.24
CA LEU A 116 8.49 -10.44 3.98
C LEU A 116 8.72 -10.77 2.49
N ALA A 117 8.20 -9.95 1.58
CA ALA A 117 8.32 -10.19 0.14
C ALA A 117 9.76 -10.01 -0.38
N ILE A 118 10.51 -9.04 0.14
CA ILE A 118 11.86 -8.70 -0.35
C ILE A 118 12.99 -9.18 0.59
N GLU A 119 12.64 -9.66 1.78
CA GLU A 119 13.55 -10.27 2.76
C GLU A 119 14.77 -9.39 3.07
N SER A 120 16.00 -9.86 2.79
CA SER A 120 17.25 -9.16 3.07
C SER A 120 17.33 -7.78 2.40
N ASN A 121 16.63 -7.60 1.27
CA ASN A 121 16.58 -6.31 0.57
C ASN A 121 15.86 -5.22 1.39
N PHE A 122 15.10 -5.58 2.42
CA PHE A 122 14.41 -4.63 3.30
C PHE A 122 15.35 -3.92 4.27
N SER A 123 16.56 -4.46 4.49
CA SER A 123 17.58 -3.88 5.38
C SER A 123 17.85 -2.39 5.13
N LYS A 124 17.80 -1.94 3.86
CA LYS A 124 18.01 -0.54 3.48
C LYS A 124 16.94 0.42 4.00
N TYR A 125 15.75 -0.07 4.36
CA TYR A 125 14.66 0.74 4.89
C TYR A 125 14.56 0.68 6.42
N LEU A 126 15.28 -0.24 7.05
CA LEU A 126 15.06 -0.61 8.45
C LEU A 126 15.20 0.58 9.40
N ASP A 127 16.25 1.39 9.24
CA ASP A 127 16.49 2.56 10.10
C ASP A 127 15.36 3.60 10.02
N ALA A 128 14.85 3.85 8.80
CA ALA A 128 13.76 4.79 8.57
C ALA A 128 12.44 4.26 9.17
N VAL A 129 12.15 2.98 8.95
CA VAL A 129 10.96 2.30 9.50
C VAL A 129 11.01 2.27 11.03
N LEU A 130 12.14 1.92 11.64
CA LEU A 130 12.31 1.91 13.09
C LEU A 130 12.13 3.30 13.70
N THR A 131 12.58 4.35 13.01
CA THR A 131 12.39 5.73 13.46
C THR A 131 10.91 6.09 13.52
N ILE A 132 10.14 5.79 12.49
CA ILE A 132 8.68 6.02 12.48
C ILE A 132 7.95 5.16 13.51
N LEU A 133 8.31 3.88 13.64
CA LEU A 133 7.70 3.00 14.64
C LEU A 133 7.92 3.53 16.06
N ARG A 134 9.12 4.03 16.38
CA ARG A 134 9.40 4.66 17.68
C ARG A 134 8.54 5.89 17.92
N GLN A 135 8.40 6.76 16.92
CA GLN A 135 7.54 7.94 17.01
C GLN A 135 6.08 7.54 17.25
N ALA A 136 5.56 6.55 16.51
CA ALA A 136 4.21 6.04 16.70
C ALA A 136 3.98 5.44 18.10
N MET A 137 4.97 4.70 18.64
CA MET A 137 4.91 4.14 20.00
C MET A 137 4.89 5.22 21.08
N VAL A 138 5.67 6.29 20.94
CA VAL A 138 5.67 7.40 21.92
C VAL A 138 4.31 8.10 21.94
N MET A 139 3.69 8.31 20.77
CA MET A 139 2.37 8.93 20.67
C MET A 139 1.27 8.07 21.31
N SER A 140 1.31 6.74 21.18
CA SER A 140 0.32 5.86 21.78
C SER A 140 0.40 5.84 23.30
N VAL A 141 1.62 5.86 23.87
CA VAL A 141 1.84 5.93 25.32
C VAL A 141 1.31 7.25 25.90
N GLN A 142 1.54 8.38 25.22
CA GLN A 142 1.02 9.69 25.66
C GLN A 142 -0.51 9.77 25.67
N MET A 143 -1.19 9.12 24.72
CA MET A 143 -2.66 9.05 24.72
C MET A 143 -3.21 8.26 25.91
N VAL A 144 -2.49 7.22 26.36
CA VAL A 144 -2.91 6.40 27.52
C VAL A 144 -2.63 7.10 28.84
N SER A 145 -1.56 7.90 28.95
CA SER A 145 -1.23 8.63 30.19
C SER A 145 -2.03 9.92 30.42
N SER A 146 -2.82 10.35 29.43
CA SER A 146 -3.62 11.59 29.48
C SER A 146 -5.10 11.33 29.81
N ASN A 147 -5.47 10.09 30.12
CA ASN A 147 -6.77 9.67 30.66
C ASN A 147 -6.61 9.24 32.12
#